data_AF-A0A1R3UVH6-F1
#
_entry.id   AF-A0A1R3UVH6-F1
#
_cell.length_a   1.000
_cell.length_b   1.000
_cell.length_c   1.000
_cell.angle_alpha   90.00
_cell.angle_beta   90.00
_cell.angle_gamma   90.00
#
_symmetry.space_group_name_H-M   'P 1'
#
loop_
_entity.id
_entity.type
_entity.pdbx_description
1 polymer ?
#
loop_
_entity_poly.entity_id
_entity_poly.type
_entity_poly.pdbx_seq_one_letter_code
_entity_poly.pdbx_strand_id
1 'polypeptide(L)'
;MEKYAHRYSRDRDRRAANLAYQRPEKLADSFTRIMAACRTLLAPGGVVVVTTRPYRKNGELTDFPGQIAEAGARAGLVQVDRCAALLCAVREGEVVSRTSFFQLIETRRLRKGGWPVHVIQHEDVLVFTNPDPEQHTVDGRAAA
;
A
#
# COMPACT_ATOMS: atom_id res chain seq x y z
N MET A 1 18.97 19.22 -9.88
CA MET A 1 19.34 18.46 -8.66
C MET A 1 19.39 17.00 -9.05
N GLU A 2 20.58 16.43 -9.19
CA GLU A 2 20.75 15.03 -9.61
C GLU A 2 20.60 14.10 -8.40
N LYS A 3 19.58 13.23 -8.43
CA LYS A 3 19.32 12.24 -7.36
C LYS A 3 20.04 10.94 -7.71
N TYR A 4 21.21 10.71 -7.15
CA TYR A 4 21.94 9.44 -7.24
C TYR A 4 21.79 8.62 -5.95
N ALA A 5 21.21 7.42 -6.04
CA ALA A 5 21.25 6.42 -4.98
C ALA A 5 21.19 4.99 -5.57
N HIS A 6 22.34 4.44 -5.98
CA HIS A 6 22.45 3.08 -6.55
C HIS A 6 23.07 2.05 -5.59
N ARG A 7 23.35 2.42 -4.33
CA ARG A 7 23.94 1.49 -3.36
C ARG A 7 22.86 0.71 -2.62
N TYR A 8 22.62 -0.52 -3.03
CA TYR A 8 21.97 -1.51 -2.18
C TYR A 8 22.81 -1.67 -0.90
N SER A 9 22.14 -1.59 0.26
CA SER A 9 22.77 -1.71 1.56
C SER A 9 23.40 -3.11 1.72
N ARG A 10 24.71 -3.17 2.00
CA ARG A 10 25.48 -4.43 2.11
C ARG A 10 25.53 -5.01 3.53
N ASP A 11 24.97 -4.31 4.51
CA ASP A 11 25.20 -4.59 5.94
C ASP A 11 24.10 -5.42 6.59
N ARG A 12 24.47 -6.41 7.41
CA ARG A 12 23.54 -7.37 8.06
C ARG A 12 22.68 -6.72 9.14
N ASP A 13 23.19 -5.71 9.85
CA ASP A 13 22.44 -5.00 10.89
C ASP A 13 21.21 -4.24 10.35
N ARG A 14 21.19 -3.94 9.04
CA ARG A 14 20.04 -3.30 8.39
C ARG A 14 18.92 -4.26 7.97
N ARG A 15 19.07 -5.59 8.11
CA ARG A 15 17.92 -6.50 7.95
C ARG A 15 16.83 -6.19 8.99
N ALA A 16 17.24 -5.81 10.20
CA ALA A 16 16.35 -5.36 11.26
C ALA A 16 15.76 -3.95 11.02
N ALA A 17 16.33 -3.15 10.12
CA ALA A 17 15.80 -1.84 9.73
C ALA A 17 14.94 -1.91 8.45
N ASN A 18 15.08 -2.98 7.67
CA ASN A 18 14.31 -3.16 6.46
C ASN A 18 12.89 -3.63 6.80
N LEU A 19 11.92 -2.79 6.45
CA LEU A 19 10.49 -2.98 6.68
C LEU A 19 9.96 -4.30 6.08
N ALA A 20 10.55 -4.79 5.00
CA ALA A 20 10.15 -6.05 4.36
C ALA A 20 10.43 -7.30 5.21
N TYR A 21 11.27 -7.20 6.25
CA TYR A 21 11.56 -8.30 7.18
C TYR A 21 10.96 -8.10 8.58
N GLN A 22 10.22 -7.01 8.79
CA GLN A 22 9.57 -6.75 10.07
C GLN A 22 8.31 -7.59 10.25
N ARG A 23 7.88 -7.73 11.51
CA ARG A 23 6.57 -8.28 11.82
C ARG A 23 5.46 -7.37 11.26
N PRO A 24 4.31 -7.91 10.83
CA PRO A 24 3.22 -7.13 10.24
C PRO A 24 2.78 -5.95 11.12
N GLU A 25 2.70 -6.15 12.43
CA GLU A 25 2.31 -5.10 13.38
C GLU A 25 3.31 -3.92 13.36
N LYS A 26 4.61 -4.23 13.42
CA LYS A 26 5.68 -3.22 13.31
C LYS A 26 5.71 -2.52 11.96
N LEU A 27 5.25 -3.20 10.90
CA LEU A 27 5.15 -2.64 9.56
C LEU A 27 4.06 -1.56 9.53
N ALA A 28 2.85 -1.85 10.02
CA ALA A 28 1.76 -0.87 10.07
C ALA A 28 2.11 0.37 10.93
N ASP A 29 2.76 0.18 12.08
CA ASP A 29 3.23 1.29 12.92
C ASP A 29 4.27 2.16 12.20
N SER A 30 5.19 1.54 11.48
CA SER A 30 6.21 2.26 10.70
C SER A 30 5.57 3.05 9.56
N PHE A 31 4.57 2.49 8.88
CA PHE A 31 3.79 3.21 7.87
C PHE A 31 3.04 4.41 8.45
N THR A 32 2.45 4.25 9.64
CA THR A 32 1.79 5.37 10.36
C THR A 32 2.80 6.50 10.60
N ARG A 33 4.01 6.18 11.09
CA ARG A 33 5.06 7.18 11.33
C ARG A 33 5.53 7.88 10.05
N ILE A 34 5.70 7.12 8.96
CA ILE A 34 6.09 7.66 7.66
C ILE A 34 5.01 8.61 7.15
N MET A 35 3.74 8.21 7.17
CA MET A 35 2.64 9.04 6.71
C MET A 35 2.46 10.30 7.57
N ALA A 36 2.64 10.20 8.89
CA ALA A 36 2.60 11.36 9.78
C ALA A 36 3.74 12.34 9.46
N ALA A 37 4.94 11.85 9.14
CA ALA A 37 6.06 12.68 8.70
C ALA A 37 5.82 13.28 7.31
N CYS A 38 5.18 12.56 6.38
CA CYS A 38 4.78 13.13 5.10
C CYS A 38 3.76 14.26 5.29
N ARG A 39 2.78 14.08 6.19
CA ARG A 39 1.73 15.08 6.46
C ARG A 39 2.29 16.45 6.82
N THR A 40 3.38 16.53 7.58
CA THR A 40 3.99 17.82 7.96
C THR A 40 4.59 18.59 6.78
N LEU A 41 4.81 17.92 5.64
CA LEU A 41 5.34 18.51 4.42
C LEU A 41 4.26 18.91 3.42
N LEU A 42 2.99 18.56 3.67
CA LEU A 42 1.87 18.81 2.76
C LEU A 42 1.13 20.08 3.16
N ALA A 43 0.82 20.92 2.16
CA ALA A 43 -0.19 21.96 2.33
C ALA A 43 -1.56 21.34 2.71
N PRO A 44 -2.48 22.12 3.31
CA PRO A 44 -3.90 21.72 3.38
C PRO A 44 -4.41 21.27 2.00
N GLY A 45 -5.13 20.15 1.95
CA GLY A 45 -5.59 19.53 0.71
C GLY A 45 -4.53 18.74 -0.08
N GLY A 46 -3.26 18.78 0.33
CA GLY A 46 -2.17 18.04 -0.30
C GLY A 46 -2.33 16.52 -0.13
N VAL A 47 -1.91 15.75 -1.14
CA VAL A 47 -2.21 14.30 -1.21
C VAL A 47 -1.02 13.39 -0.95
N VAL A 48 -1.29 12.26 -0.31
CA VAL A 48 -0.41 11.07 -0.26
C VAL A 48 -1.12 9.94 -0.99
N VAL A 49 -0.42 9.34 -1.95
CA VAL A 49 -0.92 8.17 -2.68
C VAL A 49 -0.06 6.97 -2.33
N VAL A 50 -0.69 5.90 -1.83
CA VAL A 50 -0.01 4.66 -1.47
C VAL A 50 -0.52 3.53 -2.34
N THR A 51 0.39 2.89 -3.09
CA THR A 51 0.08 1.63 -3.77
C THR A 51 0.49 0.46 -2.89
N THR A 52 -0.42 -0.48 -2.71
CA THR A 52 -0.23 -1.63 -1.83
C THR A 52 -1.04 -2.81 -2.34
N ARG A 53 -0.73 -4.01 -1.87
CA ARG A 53 -1.46 -5.21 -2.24
C ARG A 53 -1.57 -6.14 -1.05
N PRO A 54 -2.63 -6.94 -0.97
CA PRO A 54 -2.66 -8.00 0.03
C PRO A 54 -1.55 -9.01 -0.27
N TYR A 55 -1.08 -9.70 0.74
CA TYR A 55 -0.09 -10.75 0.58
C TYR A 55 -0.50 -11.99 1.35
N ARG A 56 0.09 -13.13 0.97
CA ARG A 56 -0.13 -14.39 1.67
C ARG A 56 1.11 -14.79 2.44
N LYS A 57 0.90 -15.28 3.66
CA LYS A 57 1.93 -15.88 4.49
C LYS A 57 1.38 -17.17 5.04
N ASN A 58 2.07 -18.28 4.78
CA ASN A 58 1.64 -19.63 5.20
C ASN A 58 0.20 -20.01 4.76
N GLY A 59 -0.25 -19.50 3.60
CA GLY A 59 -1.60 -19.76 3.07
C GLY A 59 -2.66 -18.73 3.50
N GLU A 60 -2.45 -18.02 4.60
CA GLU A 60 -3.36 -16.98 5.09
C GLU A 60 -3.22 -15.68 4.30
N LEU A 61 -4.34 -15.05 3.99
CA LEU A 61 -4.39 -13.75 3.31
C LEU A 61 -4.33 -12.61 4.33
N THR A 62 -3.29 -11.80 4.27
CA THR A 62 -3.17 -10.57 5.05
C THR A 62 -3.74 -9.41 4.25
N ASP A 63 -4.77 -8.75 4.80
CA ASP A 63 -5.29 -7.48 4.28
C ASP A 63 -4.37 -6.32 4.64
N PHE A 64 -3.22 -6.28 3.96
CA PHE A 64 -2.28 -5.18 4.12
C PHE A 64 -2.84 -3.82 3.63
N PRO A 65 -3.62 -3.74 2.52
CA PRO A 65 -4.29 -2.50 2.14
C PRO A 65 -5.16 -1.90 3.25
N GLY A 66 -6.00 -2.71 3.92
CA GLY A 66 -6.80 -2.27 5.06
C GLY A 66 -5.93 -1.75 6.21
N GLN A 67 -4.84 -2.44 6.54
CA GLN A 67 -3.89 -1.98 7.58
C GLN A 67 -3.24 -0.63 7.24
N ILE A 68 -2.94 -0.37 5.96
CA ILE A 68 -2.40 0.91 5.50
C ILE A 68 -3.46 2.01 5.55
N ALA A 69 -4.71 1.70 5.19
CA ALA A 69 -5.83 2.64 5.32
C ALA A 69 -5.97 3.13 6.78
N GLU A 70 -5.98 2.20 7.73
CA GLU A 70 -6.03 2.54 9.16
C GLU A 70 -4.79 3.32 9.63
N ALA A 71 -3.60 2.96 9.13
CA ALA A 71 -2.38 3.69 9.44
C ALA A 71 -2.43 5.14 8.94
N GLY A 72 -3.05 5.38 7.78
CA GLY A 72 -3.25 6.73 7.22
C GLY A 72 -4.16 7.56 8.11
N ALA A 73 -5.28 6.96 8.56
CA ALA A 73 -6.19 7.59 9.51
C ALA A 73 -5.49 7.93 10.83
N ARG A 74 -4.72 6.99 11.41
CA ARG A 74 -3.92 7.22 12.63
C ARG A 74 -2.85 8.30 12.46
N ALA A 75 -2.37 8.52 11.23
CA ALA A 75 -1.44 9.59 10.89
C ALA A 75 -2.09 10.97 10.74
N GLY A 76 -3.42 11.08 10.92
CA GLY A 76 -4.17 12.32 10.77
C GLY A 76 -4.44 12.73 9.33
N LEU A 77 -4.36 11.78 8.39
CA LEU A 77 -4.80 11.97 7.01
C LEU A 77 -6.22 11.46 6.83
N VAL A 78 -6.94 12.01 5.86
CA VAL A 78 -8.30 11.56 5.50
C VAL A 78 -8.22 10.78 4.20
N GLN A 79 -8.71 9.54 4.18
CA GLN A 79 -8.80 8.78 2.95
C GLN A 79 -9.97 9.29 2.11
N VAL A 80 -9.70 9.72 0.89
CA VAL A 80 -10.70 10.30 -0.03
C VAL A 80 -11.03 9.39 -1.20
N ASP A 81 -10.16 8.42 -1.51
CA ASP A 81 -10.42 7.46 -2.57
C ASP A 81 -9.67 6.13 -2.34
N ARG A 82 -10.12 5.08 -3.04
CA ARG A 82 -9.46 3.78 -3.16
C ARG A 82 -9.71 3.21 -4.55
N CYS A 83 -8.66 3.19 -5.38
CA CYS A 83 -8.73 2.68 -6.75
C CYS A 83 -8.05 1.31 -6.88
N ALA A 84 -8.46 0.53 -7.88
CA ALA A 84 -7.73 -0.65 -8.30
C ALA A 84 -6.78 -0.31 -9.47
N ALA A 85 -5.48 -0.43 -9.25
CA ALA A 85 -4.47 -0.33 -10.31
C ALA A 85 -4.22 -1.71 -10.91
N LEU A 86 -4.77 -1.95 -12.11
CA LEU A 86 -4.62 -3.24 -12.81
C LEU A 86 -3.16 -3.48 -13.22
N LEU A 87 -2.64 -4.66 -12.89
CA LEU A 87 -1.31 -5.14 -13.28
C LEU A 87 -1.37 -5.79 -14.66
N CYS A 88 -1.62 -4.97 -15.67
CA CYS A 88 -1.77 -5.40 -17.05
C CYS A 88 -1.08 -4.45 -18.04
N ALA A 89 -0.80 -4.95 -19.23
CA ALA A 89 -0.57 -4.11 -20.40
C ALA A 89 -1.90 -3.91 -21.14
N VAL A 90 -2.09 -2.74 -21.73
CA VAL A 90 -3.14 -2.51 -22.72
C VAL A 90 -2.50 -2.60 -24.10
N ARG A 91 -2.97 -3.51 -24.96
CA ARG A 91 -2.43 -3.75 -26.31
C ARG A 91 -3.58 -3.93 -27.28
N GLU A 92 -3.64 -3.09 -28.31
CA GLU A 92 -4.67 -3.17 -29.36
C GLU A 92 -6.12 -3.14 -28.81
N GLY A 93 -6.33 -2.40 -27.71
CA GLY A 93 -7.62 -2.33 -27.02
C GLY A 93 -7.87 -3.47 -26.02
N GLU A 94 -6.99 -4.47 -25.96
CA GLU A 94 -7.12 -5.63 -25.08
C GLU A 94 -6.27 -5.52 -23.81
N VAL A 95 -6.77 -6.12 -22.73
CA VAL A 95 -6.08 -6.21 -21.44
C VAL A 95 -5.27 -7.50 -21.36
N VAL A 96 -3.94 -7.37 -21.27
CA VAL A 96 -3.01 -8.50 -21.18
C VAL A 96 -2.42 -8.58 -19.77
N SER A 97 -2.70 -9.65 -19.04
CA SER A 97 -2.18 -9.85 -17.67
C SER A 97 -0.65 -9.83 -17.64
N ARG A 98 -0.09 -9.08 -16.68
CA ARG A 98 1.35 -9.03 -16.39
C ARG A 98 1.62 -9.58 -14.99
N THR A 99 1.19 -10.82 -14.79
CA THR A 99 1.39 -11.50 -13.52
C THR A 99 2.86 -11.77 -13.22
N SER A 100 3.28 -11.59 -11.96
CA SER A 100 4.59 -12.04 -11.49
C SER A 100 4.77 -13.55 -11.63
N PHE A 101 5.88 -13.98 -12.25
CA PHE A 101 6.25 -15.40 -12.36
C PHE A 101 6.25 -16.12 -10.99
N PHE A 102 6.73 -15.46 -9.93
CA PHE A 102 6.73 -16.01 -8.58
C PHE A 102 5.33 -16.20 -8.01
N GLN A 103 4.40 -15.27 -8.28
CA GLN A 103 3.00 -15.43 -7.89
C GLN A 103 2.36 -16.61 -8.61
N LEU A 104 2.63 -16.80 -9.91
CA LEU A 104 2.11 -17.96 -10.65
C LEU A 104 2.58 -19.29 -10.06
N ILE A 105 3.88 -19.41 -9.75
CA ILE A 105 4.44 -20.62 -9.14
C ILE A 105 3.78 -20.89 -7.79
N GLU A 106 3.74 -19.89 -6.92
CA GLU A 106 3.21 -20.06 -5.56
C GLU A 106 1.71 -20.35 -5.56
N THR A 107 0.92 -19.64 -6.37
CA THR A 107 -0.50 -19.92 -6.53
C THR A 107 -0.74 -21.34 -7.04
N ARG A 108 0.05 -21.84 -8.01
CA ARG A 108 -0.06 -23.23 -8.48
C ARG A 108 0.30 -24.23 -7.38
N ARG A 109 1.36 -23.96 -6.59
CA ARG A 109 1.77 -24.81 -5.47
C ARG A 109 0.67 -24.91 -4.42
N LEU A 110 0.10 -23.78 -4.01
CA LEU A 110 -0.99 -23.72 -3.03
C LEU A 110 -2.26 -24.41 -3.55
N ARG A 111 -2.62 -24.23 -4.83
CA ARG A 111 -3.75 -24.93 -5.45
C ARG A 111 -3.57 -26.45 -5.47
N LYS A 112 -2.36 -26.95 -5.75
CA LYS A 112 -2.04 -28.39 -5.63
C LYS A 112 -2.22 -28.91 -4.21
N GLY A 113 -2.00 -28.06 -3.20
CA GLY A 113 -2.25 -28.36 -1.79
C GLY A 113 -3.70 -28.16 -1.34
N GLY A 114 -4.65 -27.96 -2.26
CA GLY A 114 -6.08 -27.83 -1.94
C GLY A 114 -6.56 -26.43 -1.55
N TRP A 115 -5.68 -25.41 -1.61
CA TRP A 115 -6.06 -24.06 -1.20
C TRP A 115 -6.78 -23.30 -2.34
N PRO A 116 -7.92 -22.64 -2.07
CA PRO A 116 -8.68 -21.88 -3.06
C PRO A 116 -8.07 -20.49 -3.29
N VAL A 117 -6.90 -20.44 -3.92
CA VAL A 117 -6.15 -19.19 -4.14
C VAL A 117 -6.08 -18.78 -5.61
N HIS A 118 -6.11 -17.46 -5.82
CA HIS A 118 -5.93 -16.83 -7.13
C HIS A 118 -4.73 -15.91 -7.14
N VAL A 119 -4.25 -15.63 -8.35
CA VAL A 119 -3.22 -14.63 -8.58
C VAL A 119 -3.82 -13.24 -8.37
N ILE A 120 -3.09 -12.37 -7.67
CA ILE A 120 -3.46 -10.96 -7.52
C ILE A 120 -3.16 -10.23 -8.84
N GLN A 121 -4.19 -9.60 -9.43
CA GLN A 121 -4.10 -8.88 -10.71
C GLN A 121 -4.13 -7.35 -10.56
N HIS A 122 -4.22 -6.83 -9.34
CA HIS A 122 -4.23 -5.39 -9.10
C HIS A 122 -3.48 -5.04 -7.83
N GLU A 123 -3.05 -3.78 -7.74
CA GLU A 123 -2.72 -3.14 -6.49
C GLU A 123 -3.89 -2.23 -6.06
N ASP A 124 -4.05 -2.04 -4.77
CA ASP A 124 -4.89 -1.01 -4.20
C ASP A 124 -4.11 0.32 -4.21
N VAL A 125 -4.75 1.37 -4.73
CA VAL A 125 -4.25 2.74 -4.69
C VAL A 125 -5.07 3.49 -3.66
N LEU A 126 -4.51 3.70 -2.49
CA LEU A 126 -5.13 4.46 -1.41
C LEU A 126 -4.75 5.93 -1.57
N VAL A 127 -5.75 6.81 -1.66
CA VAL A 127 -5.54 8.26 -1.79
C VAL A 127 -5.96 8.93 -0.50
N PHE A 128 -5.01 9.62 0.12
CA PHE A 128 -5.24 10.38 1.34
C PHE A 128 -4.98 11.86 1.11
N THR A 129 -5.72 12.71 1.80
CA THR A 129 -5.50 14.15 1.85
C THR A 129 -5.07 14.60 3.25
N ASN A 130 -4.22 15.62 3.32
CA ASN A 130 -4.01 16.39 4.53
C ASN A 130 -5.27 17.26 4.74
N PRO A 131 -6.06 17.03 5.81
CA PRO A 131 -7.32 17.72 5.98
C PRO A 131 -7.13 19.24 5.98
N ASP A 132 -7.96 19.92 5.19
CA ASP A 132 -8.07 21.37 5.23
C ASP A 132 -8.93 21.78 6.44
N PRO A 133 -8.41 22.60 7.37
CA PRO A 133 -9.19 23.09 8.52
C PRO A 133 -10.52 23.72 8.12
N GLU A 134 -10.59 24.38 6.96
CA GLU A 134 -11.79 25.09 6.51
C GLU A 134 -12.82 24.13 5.88
N GLN A 135 -12.39 23.09 5.16
CA GLN A 135 -13.31 22.13 4.53
C GLN A 135 -13.87 21.11 5.55
N HIS A 136 -13.10 20.73 6.57
CA HIS A 136 -13.53 19.75 7.56
C HIS A 136 -14.68 20.25 8.45
N THR A 137 -14.82 21.56 8.61
CA THR A 137 -15.94 22.16 9.39
C THR A 137 -17.26 22.20 8.61
N VAL A 138 -17.23 22.13 7.28
CA VAL A 138 -18.43 22.12 6.43
C VAL A 138 -19.06 20.74 6.42
N ASP A 139 -18.28 19.68 6.23
CA ASP A 139 -18.80 18.29 6.22
C ASP A 139 -19.30 17.85 7.61
N GLY A 140 -18.66 18.29 8.69
CA GLY A 140 -19.11 18.00 10.06
C GLY A 140 -20.41 18.69 10.49
N ARG A 141 -20.82 19.78 9.81
CA ARG A 141 -22.11 20.47 10.05
C ARG A 141 -23.25 19.91 9.23
N ALA A 142 -22.97 19.28 8.09
CA ALA A 142 -23.99 18.64 7.26
C ALA A 142 -24.46 17.28 7.83
N ALA A 143 -23.74 16.72 8.80
CA ALA A 143 -24.02 15.44 9.43
C ALA A 143 -24.72 15.54 10.81
N ALA A 144 -25.26 16.71 11.18
CA ALA A 144 -25.93 16.97 12.46
C ALA A 144 -27.44 17.25 12.29
#